data_AF-A0A4Q3GVX2-F1
#
_entry.id   AF-A0A4Q3GVX2-F1
#
_cell.length_a   1.000
_cell.length_b   1.000
_cell.length_c   1.000
_cell.angle_alpha   90.00
_cell.angle_beta   90.00
_cell.angle_gamma   90.00
#
_symmetry.space_group_name_H-M   'P 1'
#
loop_
_entity.id
_entity.type
_entity.pdbx_description
1 polymer ?
#
loop_
_entity_poly.entity_id
_entity_poly.type
_entity_poly.pdbx_seq_one_letter_code
_entity_poly.pdbx_strand_id
1 'polypeptide(L)'
;MRDSGSHKSMDHKDNLDAEGMAIDGDHVLVSFERDHRIATYPLDGFAESEPLKVERPLKGAYTLRGNGGLEAILKSPDDSTIKGAIVWVAERSYNKDGNFIAGVQSGPQKGIFAIERVAPYDVTDGVFLDDGTFLLLERKFGLTDGIGMRIRRFKGEDIAPGKTVSGTVVMEADFSHQIDNMEGLDAFKAEDGSTHLIVVSDDNHSLIERNLMLEFKLVE
;
A
#
# COMPACT_ATOMS: atom_id res chain seq x y z
N MET A 1 -40.16 20.41 -27.73
CA MET A 1 -39.77 19.01 -28.00
C MET A 1 -38.26 18.95 -27.78
N ARG A 2 -37.83 18.52 -26.58
CA ARG A 2 -37.33 17.16 -26.26
C ARG A 2 -36.10 16.81 -27.12
N ASP A 3 -34.88 16.93 -26.58
CA ASP A 3 -34.13 15.91 -25.80
C ASP A 3 -33.51 14.87 -26.76
N SER A 4 -32.29 14.35 -26.68
CA SER A 4 -31.19 14.29 -25.70
C SER A 4 -29.98 13.70 -26.45
N GLY A 5 -28.74 13.90 -25.97
CA GLY A 5 -27.61 13.12 -26.51
C GLY A 5 -26.19 13.52 -26.16
N SER A 6 -25.93 14.25 -25.06
CA SER A 6 -24.58 14.30 -24.48
C SER A 6 -24.59 13.46 -23.20
N HIS A 7 -23.93 12.30 -23.19
CA HIS A 7 -23.41 11.60 -22.00
C HIS A 7 -22.72 10.32 -22.48
N LYS A 8 -21.39 10.37 -22.69
CA LYS A 8 -20.49 9.20 -22.71
C LYS A 8 -19.04 9.67 -22.80
N SER A 9 -18.49 10.21 -21.72
CA SER A 9 -17.03 10.31 -21.55
C SER A 9 -16.54 10.42 -20.09
N MET A 10 -17.40 10.20 -19.09
CA MET A 10 -17.00 10.30 -17.67
C MET A 10 -16.70 8.92 -17.04
N ASP A 11 -17.39 7.84 -17.46
CA ASP A 11 -17.22 6.49 -16.88
C ASP A 11 -15.83 5.83 -17.09
N HIS A 12 -15.00 6.32 -18.02
CA HIS A 12 -13.69 5.72 -18.33
C HIS A 12 -12.54 6.28 -17.49
N LYS A 13 -12.64 7.50 -16.97
CA LYS A 13 -11.56 8.11 -16.16
C LYS A 13 -11.61 7.67 -14.70
N ASP A 14 -12.81 7.37 -14.19
CA ASP A 14 -13.02 7.08 -12.77
C ASP A 14 -12.55 5.69 -12.33
N ASN A 15 -12.19 4.81 -13.28
CA ASN A 15 -11.71 3.44 -13.03
C ASN A 15 -10.19 3.30 -13.07
N LEU A 16 -9.43 4.41 -13.18
CA LEU A 16 -7.98 4.38 -13.42
C LEU A 16 -7.13 4.80 -12.22
N ASP A 17 -7.74 5.19 -11.09
CA ASP A 17 -6.99 5.48 -9.86
C ASP A 17 -6.29 4.20 -9.39
N ALA A 18 -4.97 4.17 -9.56
CA ALA A 18 -4.10 3.12 -9.07
C ALA A 18 -3.44 3.62 -7.78
N GLU A 19 -3.44 2.79 -6.75
CA GLU A 19 -3.00 3.20 -5.39
C GLU A 19 -1.69 2.54 -4.99
N GLY A 20 -1.44 1.31 -5.44
CA GLY A 20 -0.27 0.55 -5.06
C GLY A 20 0.19 -0.41 -6.14
N MET A 21 1.47 -0.78 -6.07
CA MET A 21 2.10 -1.68 -7.04
C MET A 21 3.06 -2.67 -6.37
N ALA A 22 3.08 -3.91 -6.86
CA ALA A 22 4.06 -4.92 -6.48
C ALA A 22 4.59 -5.68 -7.70
N ILE A 23 5.86 -6.10 -7.65
CA ILE A 23 6.44 -6.97 -8.67
C ILE A 23 6.40 -8.43 -8.17
N ASP A 24 5.98 -9.35 -9.03
CA ASP A 24 5.99 -10.80 -8.79
C ASP A 24 6.55 -11.53 -10.02
N GLY A 25 7.86 -11.81 -10.01
CA GLY A 25 8.55 -12.40 -11.14
C GLY A 25 8.48 -11.52 -12.39
N ASP A 26 7.87 -12.04 -13.46
CA ASP A 26 7.64 -11.37 -14.73
C ASP A 26 6.30 -10.59 -14.79
N HIS A 27 5.70 -10.33 -13.63
CA HIS A 27 4.42 -9.62 -13.52
C HIS A 27 4.49 -8.38 -12.64
N VAL A 28 3.63 -7.41 -12.93
CA VAL A 28 3.32 -6.26 -12.10
C VAL A 28 1.88 -6.38 -11.63
N LEU A 29 1.65 -6.28 -10.32
CA LEU A 29 0.33 -6.22 -9.71
C LEU A 29 0.02 -4.78 -9.34
N VAL A 30 -1.16 -4.30 -9.69
CA VAL A 30 -1.61 -2.93 -9.41
C VAL A 30 -2.94 -2.98 -8.68
N SER A 31 -3.05 -2.30 -7.53
CA SER A 31 -4.32 -2.07 -6.84
C SER A 31 -4.99 -0.81 -7.37
N PHE A 32 -6.32 -0.82 -7.44
CA PHE A 32 -7.10 0.32 -7.90
C PHE A 32 -8.14 0.77 -6.86
N GLU A 33 -8.34 2.09 -6.77
CA GLU A 33 -9.40 2.72 -5.99
C GLU A 33 -10.79 2.51 -6.62
N ARG A 34 -11.83 2.68 -5.80
CA ARG A 34 -13.27 2.65 -6.13
C ARG A 34 -13.77 1.30 -6.60
N ASP A 35 -13.27 0.82 -7.73
CA ASP A 35 -13.48 -0.54 -8.21
C ASP A 35 -12.44 -1.48 -7.61
N HIS A 36 -12.43 -1.60 -6.28
CA HIS A 36 -11.45 -2.36 -5.50
C HIS A 36 -11.10 -3.70 -6.17
N ARG A 37 -9.93 -3.73 -6.80
CA ARG A 37 -9.43 -4.85 -7.59
C ARG A 37 -7.91 -4.82 -7.62
N ILE A 38 -7.34 -5.97 -7.92
CA ILE A 38 -5.92 -6.17 -8.20
C ILE A 38 -5.84 -6.62 -9.65
N ALA A 39 -5.17 -5.85 -10.50
CA ALA A 39 -4.92 -6.22 -11.88
C ALA A 39 -3.47 -6.64 -12.04
N THR A 40 -3.24 -7.69 -12.82
CA THR A 40 -1.90 -8.22 -13.12
C THR A 40 -1.55 -7.91 -14.57
N TYR A 41 -0.39 -7.32 -14.79
CA TYR A 41 0.19 -6.98 -16.08
C TYR A 41 1.50 -7.75 -16.28
N PRO A 42 1.95 -8.00 -17.52
CA PRO A 42 3.33 -8.41 -17.75
C PRO A 42 4.27 -7.29 -17.28
N LEU A 43 5.44 -7.62 -16.74
CA LEU A 43 6.44 -6.62 -16.38
C LEU A 43 7.04 -5.96 -17.63
N ASP A 44 7.30 -6.75 -18.67
CA ASP A 44 7.72 -6.23 -19.96
C ASP A 44 6.52 -5.66 -20.74
N GLY A 45 6.67 -4.44 -21.25
CA GLY A 45 5.60 -3.75 -21.99
C GLY A 45 4.35 -3.40 -21.18
N PHE A 46 4.42 -3.42 -19.84
CA PHE A 46 3.24 -3.23 -18.96
C PHE A 46 2.41 -1.99 -19.31
N ALA A 47 3.07 -0.88 -19.64
CA ALA A 47 2.45 0.42 -19.92
C ALA A 47 1.48 0.42 -21.10
N GLU A 48 1.63 -0.50 -22.05
CA GLU A 48 0.80 -0.61 -23.25
C GLU A 48 -0.11 -1.85 -23.22
N SER A 49 -0.02 -2.65 -22.15
CA SER A 49 -0.70 -3.94 -22.04
C SER A 49 -2.10 -3.83 -21.41
N GLU A 50 -3.00 -4.72 -21.84
CA GLU A 50 -4.21 -5.02 -21.06
C GLU A 50 -3.86 -5.95 -19.88
N PRO A 51 -4.63 -5.91 -18.78
CA PRO A 51 -4.36 -6.79 -17.65
C PRO A 51 -4.56 -8.26 -18.04
N LEU A 52 -3.57 -9.10 -17.75
CA LEU A 52 -3.60 -10.55 -17.93
C LEU A 52 -4.61 -11.22 -16.99
N LYS A 53 -4.82 -10.62 -15.82
CA LYS A 53 -5.72 -11.11 -14.78
C LYS A 53 -6.27 -9.95 -13.98
N VAL A 54 -7.52 -10.06 -13.54
CA VAL A 54 -8.14 -9.12 -12.60
C VAL A 54 -8.82 -9.92 -11.48
N GLU A 55 -8.51 -9.59 -10.23
CA GLU A 55 -9.06 -10.24 -9.05
C GLU A 55 -9.68 -9.22 -8.10
N ARG A 56 -10.69 -9.66 -7.35
CA ARG A 56 -11.21 -8.89 -6.22
C ARG A 56 -10.37 -9.16 -4.96
N PRO A 57 -10.15 -8.15 -4.12
CA PRO A 57 -9.53 -8.38 -2.82
C PRO A 57 -10.40 -9.34 -2.00
N LEU A 58 -9.74 -10.28 -1.34
CA LEU A 58 -10.38 -11.22 -0.42
C LEU A 58 -10.86 -10.46 0.82
N LYS A 59 -12.01 -9.79 0.75
CA LYS A 59 -12.53 -8.97 1.86
C LYS A 59 -13.33 -9.75 2.92
N GLY A 60 -13.62 -11.02 2.70
CA GLY A 60 -14.50 -11.80 3.58
C GLY A 60 -15.86 -11.11 3.76
N ALA A 61 -16.26 -10.87 5.02
CA ALA A 61 -17.47 -10.13 5.36
C ALA A 61 -17.29 -8.59 5.41
N TYR A 62 -16.06 -8.10 5.22
CA TYR A 62 -15.76 -6.68 5.34
C TYR A 62 -16.15 -5.91 4.08
N THR A 63 -16.58 -4.66 4.30
CA THR A 63 -16.81 -3.69 3.23
C THR A 63 -15.71 -2.67 3.28
N LEU A 64 -14.92 -2.59 2.21
CA LEU A 64 -13.95 -1.52 2.02
C LEU A 64 -14.69 -0.23 1.69
N ARG A 65 -14.27 0.87 2.30
CA ARG A 65 -14.86 2.19 2.04
C ARG A 65 -14.48 2.63 0.62
N GLY A 66 -15.28 3.54 0.05
CA GLY A 66 -15.02 4.06 -1.30
C GLY A 66 -13.67 4.78 -1.38
N ASN A 67 -13.34 5.55 -0.34
CA ASN A 67 -12.12 6.35 -0.14
C ASN A 67 -11.23 5.75 0.98
N GLY A 68 -11.02 4.44 0.90
CA GLY A 68 -10.31 3.67 1.90
C GLY A 68 -10.04 2.27 1.39
N GLY A 69 -9.41 2.23 0.22
CA GLY A 69 -9.29 1.10 -0.69
C GLY A 69 -8.09 0.23 -0.36
N LEU A 70 -7.42 -0.30 -1.39
CA LEU A 70 -6.19 -1.08 -1.26
C LEU A 70 -5.00 -0.16 -1.53
N GLU A 71 -4.46 0.42 -0.47
CA GLU A 71 -3.34 1.37 -0.57
C GLU A 71 -2.04 0.61 -0.81
N ALA A 72 -1.66 -0.21 0.18
CA ALA A 72 -0.47 -1.03 0.05
C ALA A 72 -0.83 -2.37 -0.62
N ILE A 73 -0.07 -2.74 -1.65
CA ILE A 73 -0.02 -4.10 -2.19
C ILE A 73 1.42 -4.57 -2.26
N LEU A 74 1.67 -5.78 -1.78
CA LEU A 74 3.00 -6.23 -1.39
C LEU A 74 3.21 -7.68 -1.80
N LYS A 75 4.41 -8.04 -2.22
CA LYS A 75 4.85 -9.43 -2.38
C LYS A 75 5.72 -9.81 -1.19
N SER A 76 5.34 -10.85 -0.46
CA SER A 76 6.20 -11.42 0.59
C SER A 76 7.31 -12.28 0.00
N PRO A 77 8.42 -12.52 0.72
CA PRO A 77 9.46 -13.44 0.27
C PRO A 77 8.94 -14.86 0.10
N ASP A 78 9.47 -15.60 -0.89
CA ASP A 78 9.05 -16.97 -1.19
C ASP A 78 9.33 -17.96 -0.04
N ASP A 79 10.38 -17.72 0.73
CA ASP A 79 10.77 -18.54 1.88
C ASP A 79 10.07 -18.13 3.19
N SER A 80 9.36 -17.00 3.22
CA SER A 80 8.60 -16.51 4.37
C SER A 80 7.51 -17.51 4.84
N THR A 81 6.91 -17.24 6.00
CA THR A 81 5.79 -18.04 6.55
C THR A 81 4.54 -18.04 5.67
N ILE A 82 4.36 -17.00 4.84
CA ILE A 82 3.22 -16.85 3.93
C ILE A 82 3.59 -17.17 2.47
N LYS A 83 4.83 -17.58 2.19
CA LYS A 83 5.28 -18.27 0.96
C LYS A 83 5.03 -17.52 -0.34
N GLY A 84 5.60 -16.32 -0.48
CA GLY A 84 5.43 -15.55 -1.71
C GLY A 84 4.00 -15.03 -1.90
N ALA A 85 3.21 -14.95 -0.83
CA ALA A 85 1.86 -14.43 -0.92
C ALA A 85 1.85 -12.93 -1.26
N ILE A 86 0.83 -12.53 -2.01
CA ILE A 86 0.44 -11.15 -2.18
C ILE A 86 -0.35 -10.72 -0.94
N VAL A 87 0.04 -9.59 -0.36
CA VAL A 87 -0.61 -8.98 0.81
C VAL A 87 -1.13 -7.62 0.40
N TRP A 88 -2.27 -7.21 0.95
CA TRP A 88 -2.78 -5.86 0.82
C TRP A 88 -3.18 -5.28 2.18
N VAL A 89 -3.11 -3.96 2.30
CA VAL A 89 -3.55 -3.20 3.48
C VAL A 89 -4.44 -2.06 3.05
N ALA A 90 -5.55 -1.86 3.75
CA ALA A 90 -6.50 -0.81 3.39
C ALA A 90 -6.25 0.52 4.12
N GLU A 91 -6.38 1.64 3.41
CA GLU A 91 -6.57 2.96 4.05
C GLU A 91 -7.93 2.93 4.75
N ARG A 92 -8.00 3.44 5.98
CA ARG A 92 -9.26 3.96 6.57
C ARG A 92 -10.46 2.99 6.63
N SER A 93 -10.25 1.71 6.35
CA SER A 93 -11.21 0.62 6.44
C SER A 93 -10.86 -0.21 7.65
N TYR A 94 -11.77 -0.21 8.64
CA TYR A 94 -11.49 -0.73 9.97
C TYR A 94 -12.34 -1.95 10.30
N ASN A 95 -11.77 -2.87 11.07
CA ASN A 95 -12.54 -3.92 11.73
C ASN A 95 -13.34 -3.32 12.91
N LYS A 96 -14.12 -4.16 13.59
CA LYS A 96 -14.94 -3.76 14.75
C LYS A 96 -14.16 -3.15 15.93
N ASP A 97 -12.87 -3.46 16.02
CA ASP A 97 -11.97 -3.01 17.09
C ASP A 97 -11.21 -1.73 16.67
N GLY A 98 -11.46 -1.19 15.47
CA GLY A 98 -10.83 0.03 14.96
C GLY A 98 -9.47 -0.17 14.29
N ASN A 99 -9.06 -1.42 14.07
CA ASN A 99 -7.79 -1.78 13.42
C ASN A 99 -7.93 -1.81 11.90
N PHE A 100 -6.85 -1.49 11.17
CA PHE A 100 -6.84 -1.55 9.71
C PHE A 100 -7.12 -2.97 9.23
N ILE A 101 -7.96 -3.09 8.21
CA ILE A 101 -8.21 -4.37 7.53
C ILE A 101 -7.07 -4.63 6.55
N ALA A 102 -6.54 -5.85 6.58
CA ALA A 102 -5.51 -6.31 5.65
C ALA A 102 -5.82 -7.75 5.21
N GLY A 103 -5.21 -8.19 4.11
CA GLY A 103 -5.48 -9.53 3.59
C GLY A 103 -4.27 -10.17 2.94
N VAL A 104 -4.12 -11.46 3.18
CA VAL A 104 -3.27 -12.36 2.39
C VAL A 104 -4.11 -12.86 1.23
N GLN A 105 -3.79 -12.41 0.02
CA GLN A 105 -4.60 -12.62 -1.19
C GLN A 105 -4.32 -13.98 -1.87
N SER A 106 -3.11 -14.51 -1.72
CA SER A 106 -2.65 -15.77 -2.35
C SER A 106 -1.89 -16.65 -1.36
N GLY A 107 -1.52 -17.87 -1.77
CA GLY A 107 -0.74 -18.78 -0.94
C GLY A 107 -1.52 -19.53 0.15
N PRO A 108 -0.83 -20.34 0.96
CA PRO A 108 -1.46 -21.27 1.91
C PRO A 108 -2.12 -20.58 3.11
N GLN A 109 -1.71 -19.36 3.44
CA GLN A 109 -2.27 -18.56 4.53
C GLN A 109 -3.28 -17.52 4.04
N LYS A 110 -3.88 -17.73 2.85
CA LYS A 110 -4.90 -16.84 2.27
C LYS A 110 -6.03 -16.59 3.28
N GLY A 111 -6.31 -15.31 3.56
CA GLY A 111 -7.25 -14.91 4.60
C GLY A 111 -7.14 -13.43 4.97
N ILE A 112 -8.13 -12.94 5.73
CA ILE A 112 -8.10 -11.59 6.31
C ILE A 112 -7.35 -11.60 7.64
N PHE A 113 -6.56 -10.58 7.88
CA PHE A 113 -5.98 -10.23 9.17
C PHE A 113 -6.20 -8.73 9.44
N ALA A 114 -5.70 -8.22 10.56
CA ALA A 114 -5.76 -6.81 10.87
C ALA A 114 -4.39 -6.29 11.30
N ILE A 115 -4.17 -4.99 11.09
CA ILE A 115 -3.00 -4.28 11.60
C ILE A 115 -3.48 -3.32 12.68
N GLU A 116 -2.87 -3.38 13.86
CA GLU A 116 -3.17 -2.48 14.96
C GLU A 116 -3.05 -1.02 14.49
N ARG A 117 -4.14 -0.27 14.66
CA ARG A 117 -4.17 1.14 14.29
C ARG A 117 -3.74 2.01 15.45
N VAL A 118 -2.74 2.85 15.21
CA VAL A 118 -2.31 3.90 16.14
C VAL A 118 -2.52 5.24 15.46
N ALA A 119 -3.62 5.92 15.82
CA ALA A 119 -3.95 7.27 15.32
C ALA A 119 -2.81 8.28 15.61
N PRO A 120 -2.69 9.36 14.84
CA PRO A 120 -3.59 9.84 13.77
C PRO A 120 -3.20 9.35 12.37
N TYR A 121 -2.29 8.39 12.24
CA TYR A 121 -1.77 7.98 10.95
C TYR A 121 -2.71 7.00 10.21
N ASP A 122 -2.74 7.12 8.89
CA ASP A 122 -3.39 6.22 7.94
C ASP A 122 -2.32 5.60 7.01
N VAL A 123 -2.62 4.43 6.42
CA VAL A 123 -1.68 3.66 5.59
C VAL A 123 -1.50 4.33 4.23
N THR A 124 -0.30 4.28 3.66
CA THR A 124 -0.09 4.67 2.25
C THR A 124 0.59 3.57 1.45
N ASP A 125 1.63 2.94 2.00
CA ASP A 125 2.35 1.88 1.30
C ASP A 125 3.09 0.97 2.29
N GLY A 126 3.80 -0.03 1.80
CA GLY A 126 4.64 -0.89 2.59
C GLY A 126 5.66 -1.63 1.74
N VAL A 127 6.50 -2.43 2.39
CA VAL A 127 7.43 -3.34 1.69
C VAL A 127 7.78 -4.52 2.58
N PHE A 128 7.97 -5.69 2.00
CA PHE A 128 8.64 -6.79 2.70
C PHE A 128 10.14 -6.74 2.43
N LEU A 129 10.94 -6.95 3.47
CA LEU A 129 12.36 -7.20 3.34
C LEU A 129 12.63 -8.69 3.09
N ASP A 130 13.82 -9.00 2.57
CA ASP A 130 14.25 -10.38 2.30
C ASP A 130 14.18 -11.30 3.52
N ASP A 131 14.34 -10.75 4.74
CA ASP A 131 14.28 -11.52 5.99
C ASP A 131 12.84 -11.79 6.47
N GLY A 132 11.83 -11.39 5.70
CA GLY A 132 10.42 -11.51 6.05
C GLY A 132 9.91 -10.42 7.00
N THR A 133 10.74 -9.43 7.35
CA THR A 133 10.28 -8.20 8.00
C THR A 133 9.30 -7.48 7.08
N PHE A 134 8.17 -7.04 7.64
CA PHE A 134 7.21 -6.20 6.94
C PHE A 134 7.33 -4.76 7.45
N LEU A 135 7.57 -3.81 6.56
CA LEU A 135 7.56 -2.38 6.83
C LEU A 135 6.27 -1.75 6.28
N LEU A 136 5.64 -0.89 7.06
CA LEU A 136 4.44 -0.15 6.66
C LEU A 136 4.73 1.34 6.76
N LEU A 137 4.54 2.06 5.67
CA LEU A 137 4.50 3.52 5.63
C LEU A 137 3.10 3.98 5.99
N GLU A 138 3.03 4.90 6.94
CA GLU A 138 1.80 5.54 7.33
C GLU A 138 2.01 7.05 7.40
N ARG A 139 1.03 7.81 6.96
CA ARG A 139 1.07 9.27 6.99
C ARG A 139 -0.08 9.85 7.79
N LYS A 140 0.13 11.08 8.26
CA LYS A 140 -0.94 11.97 8.68
C LYS A 140 -0.84 13.23 7.83
N PHE A 141 -1.96 13.68 7.31
CA PHE A 141 -2.03 14.85 6.48
C PHE A 141 -3.34 15.58 6.74
N GLY A 142 -3.26 16.81 7.23
CA GLY A 142 -4.43 17.64 7.45
C GLY A 142 -4.16 18.88 8.27
N LEU A 143 -5.15 19.78 8.31
CA LEU A 143 -5.05 21.05 9.05
C LEU A 143 -4.91 20.85 10.56
N THR A 144 -5.47 19.76 11.09
CA THR A 144 -5.46 19.42 12.52
C THR A 144 -4.17 18.72 12.95
N ASP A 145 -3.78 17.69 12.20
CA ASP A 145 -2.71 16.78 12.58
C ASP A 145 -1.34 17.15 11.97
N GLY A 146 -1.33 18.14 11.07
CA GLY A 146 -0.17 18.55 10.30
C GLY A 146 0.24 17.51 9.27
N ILE A 147 1.47 17.65 8.80
CA ILE A 147 2.14 16.67 7.92
C ILE A 147 3.07 15.84 8.78
N GLY A 148 2.97 14.52 8.64
CA GLY A 148 3.92 13.60 9.23
C GLY A 148 3.86 12.24 8.57
N MET A 149 4.96 11.51 8.68
CA MET A 149 5.05 10.12 8.28
C MET A 149 5.64 9.30 9.41
N ARG A 150 5.37 8.00 9.39
CA ARG A 150 6.11 7.03 10.16
C ARG A 150 6.26 5.73 9.38
N ILE A 151 7.32 5.01 9.69
CA ILE A 151 7.52 3.64 9.24
C ILE A 151 7.42 2.73 10.46
N ARG A 152 6.52 1.75 10.39
CA ARG A 152 6.39 0.71 11.40
C ARG A 152 6.93 -0.62 10.89
N ARG A 153 7.64 -1.33 11.77
CA ARG A 153 8.20 -2.66 11.54
C ARG A 153 7.34 -3.72 12.19
N PHE A 154 7.01 -4.75 11.41
CA PHE A 154 6.25 -5.92 11.82
C PHE A 154 7.05 -7.18 11.49
N LYS A 155 6.80 -8.25 12.23
CA LYS A 155 7.28 -9.57 11.86
C LYS A 155 6.31 -10.20 10.88
N GLY A 156 6.76 -10.56 9.68
CA GLY A 156 5.90 -11.24 8.70
C GLY A 156 5.38 -12.59 9.19
N GLU A 157 6.09 -13.25 10.11
CA GLU A 157 5.65 -14.50 10.74
C GLU A 157 4.37 -14.38 11.58
N ASP A 158 4.04 -13.18 12.06
CA ASP A 158 2.84 -12.94 12.84
C ASP A 158 1.58 -12.80 11.95
N ILE A 159 1.77 -12.65 10.63
CA ILE A 159 0.68 -12.52 9.66
C ILE A 159 0.03 -13.90 9.47
N ALA A 160 -1.21 -14.03 9.94
CA ALA A 160 -2.04 -15.20 9.74
C ALA A 160 -3.53 -14.84 9.75
N PRO A 161 -4.41 -15.65 9.13
CA PRO A 161 -5.85 -15.41 9.12
C PRO A 161 -6.44 -15.20 10.52
N GLY A 162 -7.21 -14.13 10.69
CA GLY A 162 -7.90 -13.77 11.94
C GLY A 162 -7.01 -13.13 13.00
N LYS A 163 -5.71 -12.95 12.76
CA LYS A 163 -4.81 -12.25 13.70
C LYS A 163 -4.92 -10.74 13.56
N THR A 164 -4.59 -10.04 14.65
CA THR A 164 -4.22 -8.63 14.62
C THR A 164 -2.74 -8.54 14.91
N VAL A 165 -1.96 -7.88 14.05
CA VAL A 165 -0.52 -7.71 14.22
C VAL A 165 -0.20 -6.30 14.70
N SER A 166 0.80 -6.19 15.56
CA SER A 166 1.31 -4.93 16.11
C SER A 166 2.74 -4.72 15.66
N GLY A 167 3.12 -3.48 15.42
CA GLY A 167 4.43 -3.12 14.90
C GLY A 167 5.09 -2.03 15.72
N THR A 168 6.41 -1.97 15.65
CA THR A 168 7.23 -0.97 16.34
C THR A 168 7.57 0.16 15.38
N VAL A 169 7.47 1.41 15.82
CA VAL A 169 7.92 2.58 15.04
C VAL A 169 9.44 2.53 14.91
N VAL A 170 9.95 2.52 13.68
CA VAL A 170 11.40 2.59 13.39
C VAL A 170 11.84 3.94 12.86
N MET A 171 10.88 4.73 12.35
CA MET A 171 11.09 6.11 11.95
C MET A 171 9.78 6.88 12.15
N GLU A 172 9.87 8.10 12.66
CA GLU A 172 8.77 9.05 12.69
C GLU A 172 9.34 10.45 12.37
N ALA A 173 8.70 11.14 11.45
CA ALA A 173 9.15 12.43 10.95
C ALA A 173 7.96 13.36 10.72
N ASP A 174 8.18 14.65 10.92
CA ASP A 174 7.23 15.71 10.66
C ASP A 174 7.83 16.74 9.68
N PHE A 175 7.07 17.78 9.35
CA PHE A 175 7.49 18.80 8.40
C PHE A 175 8.85 19.49 8.72
N SER A 176 9.37 19.39 9.96
CA SER A 176 10.69 19.92 10.29
C SER A 176 11.86 19.05 9.75
N HIS A 177 11.58 17.82 9.35
CA HIS A 177 12.55 16.81 8.91
C HIS A 177 12.64 16.69 7.38
N GLN A 178 12.31 17.76 6.65
CA GLN A 178 12.37 17.82 5.19
C GLN A 178 11.50 16.76 4.47
N ILE A 179 10.49 16.18 5.13
CA ILE A 179 9.47 15.35 4.48
C ILE A 179 8.35 16.18 3.85
N ASP A 180 7.40 15.52 3.21
CA ASP A 180 6.19 16.08 2.58
C ASP A 180 5.06 15.03 2.64
N ASN A 181 4.07 15.06 1.74
CA ASN A 181 3.04 14.03 1.62
C ASN A 181 3.60 12.69 1.11
N MET A 182 4.35 11.98 1.97
CA MET A 182 4.98 10.70 1.64
C MET A 182 3.93 9.62 1.43
N GLU A 183 4.06 8.94 0.29
CA GLU A 183 3.06 8.00 -0.22
C GLU A 183 3.67 6.65 -0.51
N GLY A 184 4.80 6.58 -1.23
CA GLY A 184 5.44 5.33 -1.61
C GLY A 184 6.63 4.94 -0.74
N LEU A 185 6.82 3.63 -0.57
CA LEU A 185 7.94 3.02 0.17
C LEU A 185 8.46 1.79 -0.59
N ASP A 186 9.77 1.76 -0.85
CA ASP A 186 10.45 0.54 -1.33
C ASP A 186 11.76 0.31 -0.56
N ALA A 187 12.29 -0.91 -0.63
CA ALA A 187 13.52 -1.30 0.02
C ALA A 187 14.45 -2.07 -0.90
N PHE A 188 15.75 -1.82 -0.80
CA PHE A 188 16.77 -2.56 -1.53
C PHE A 188 18.01 -2.82 -0.68
N LYS A 189 18.80 -3.81 -1.10
CA LYS A 189 20.14 -4.06 -0.54
C LYS A 189 21.17 -3.22 -1.30
N ALA A 190 21.84 -2.32 -0.59
CA ALA A 190 22.97 -1.57 -1.14
C ALA A 190 24.20 -2.47 -1.34
N GLU A 191 25.20 -1.98 -2.08
CA GLU A 191 26.44 -2.72 -2.37
C GLU A 191 27.21 -3.16 -1.11
N ASP A 192 27.06 -2.42 0.01
CA ASP A 192 27.64 -2.75 1.30
C ASP A 192 26.85 -3.81 2.10
N GLY A 193 25.75 -4.32 1.53
CA GLY A 193 24.84 -5.30 2.13
C GLY A 193 23.80 -4.70 3.09
N SER A 194 23.83 -3.39 3.34
CA SER A 194 22.84 -2.76 4.20
C SER A 194 21.50 -2.56 3.49
N THR A 195 20.42 -2.58 4.26
CA THR A 195 19.07 -2.30 3.74
C THR A 195 18.87 -0.79 3.67
N HIS A 196 18.49 -0.31 2.49
CA HIS A 196 18.13 1.08 2.24
C HIS A 196 16.64 1.15 1.90
N LEU A 197 15.98 2.19 2.40
CA LEU A 197 14.59 2.50 2.16
C LEU A 197 14.51 3.72 1.25
N ILE A 198 13.74 3.62 0.17
CA ILE A 198 13.34 4.75 -0.66
C ILE A 198 11.93 5.16 -0.25
N VAL A 199 11.75 6.44 0.04
CA VAL A 199 10.44 7.03 0.33
C VAL A 199 10.17 8.13 -0.67
N VAL A 200 9.01 8.11 -1.31
CA VAL A 200 8.61 9.11 -2.29
C VAL A 200 7.36 9.86 -1.84
N SER A 201 7.31 11.15 -2.15
CA SER A 201 6.10 11.94 -1.96
C SER A 201 5.18 11.84 -3.17
N ASP A 202 3.89 12.02 -2.92
CA ASP A 202 2.89 12.29 -3.94
C ASP A 202 3.23 13.61 -4.69
N ASP A 203 2.73 13.74 -5.92
CA ASP A 203 2.80 14.95 -6.75
C ASP A 203 1.71 15.99 -6.39
N ASN A 204 0.68 15.53 -5.68
CA ASN A 204 -0.25 16.23 -4.78
C ASN A 204 -0.91 17.53 -5.29
N HIS A 205 -0.78 17.87 -6.58
CA HIS A 205 -1.39 19.00 -7.29
C HIS A 205 -1.38 20.37 -6.57
N SER A 206 -0.52 20.57 -5.56
CA SER A 206 -0.44 21.76 -4.69
C SER A 206 0.76 22.63 -5.05
N LEU A 207 0.62 23.94 -4.91
CA LEU A 207 1.69 24.90 -5.19
C LEU A 207 2.76 25.00 -4.08
N ILE A 208 2.56 24.35 -2.93
CA ILE A 208 3.42 24.51 -1.74
C ILE A 208 4.24 23.24 -1.44
N GLU A 209 3.80 22.10 -1.96
CA GLU A 209 4.38 20.79 -1.68
C GLU A 209 5.53 20.50 -2.64
N ARG A 210 6.43 19.62 -2.21
CA ARG A 210 7.65 19.27 -2.93
C ARG A 210 7.58 17.82 -3.38
N ASN A 211 7.99 17.59 -4.63
CA ASN A 211 8.24 16.24 -5.13
C ASN A 211 9.59 15.76 -4.57
N LEU A 212 9.55 14.83 -3.64
CA LEU A 212 10.71 14.31 -2.93
C LEU A 212 10.89 12.82 -3.19
N MET A 213 12.15 12.43 -3.30
CA MET A 213 12.62 11.06 -3.15
C MET A 213 13.72 11.08 -2.10
N LEU A 214 13.50 10.38 -1.00
CA LEU A 214 14.42 10.31 0.13
C LEU A 214 14.94 8.89 0.28
N GLU A 215 16.21 8.77 0.66
CA GLU A 215 16.87 7.49 0.91
C GLU A 215 17.33 7.44 2.37
N PHE A 216 16.97 6.36 3.06
CA PHE A 216 17.37 6.11 4.44
C PHE A 216 18.05 4.76 4.56
N LYS A 217 19.19 4.72 5.25
CA LYS A 217 19.78 3.45 5.68
C LYS A 217 19.01 2.93 6.90
N LEU A 218 18.46 1.72 6.81
CA LEU A 218 17.83 1.05 7.94
C LEU A 218 18.91 0.59 8.91
N VAL A 219 18.86 1.12 10.13
CA VAL A 219 19.73 0.72 11.24
C VAL A 219 18.94 -0.13 12.23
N GLU A 220 19.65 -0.91 13.06
CA GLU A 220 19.05 -1.78 14.07
C GLU A 220 18.25 -1.01 15.15
#